data_AF-A0A382AAT0-F1
#
_entry.id   AF-A0A382AAT0-F1
#
_cell.length_a   1.000
_cell.length_b   1.000
_cell.length_c   1.000
_cell.angle_alpha   90.00
_cell.angle_beta   90.00
_cell.angle_gamma   90.00
#
_symmetry.space_group_name_H-M   'P 1'
#
loop_
_entity.id
_entity.type
_entity.pdbx_description
1 polymer ?
#
loop_
_entity_poly.entity_id
_entity_poly.type
_entity_poly.pdbx_seq_one_letter_code
_entity_poly.pdbx_strand_id
1 'polypeptide(L)' 'NEQEYLKKGELVRYHASISKPFPGHVFIVGDQCFYNEPQGTIHEWDDYRSYHAGANCGVGPKFLFNFLGYR' A
#
# COMPACT_ATOMS: atom_id res chain seq x y z
N ASN A 1 15.82 11.38 2.54
CA ASN A 1 15.16 12.24 1.52
C ASN A 1 13.80 12.78 1.95
N GLU A 2 13.16 12.27 3.03
CA GLU A 2 11.83 12.74 3.46
C GLU A 2 11.73 14.27 3.63
N GLN A 3 12.72 14.88 4.31
CA GLN A 3 12.78 16.33 4.52
C GLN A 3 12.80 17.15 3.22
N GLU A 4 13.33 16.59 2.12
CA GLU A 4 13.32 17.26 0.82
C GLU A 4 11.97 17.13 0.11
N TYR A 5 11.29 16.00 0.30
CA TYR A 5 9.95 15.78 -0.25
C TYR A 5 8.93 16.67 0.45
N LEU A 6 9.01 16.80 1.77
CA LEU A 6 8.14 17.69 2.56
C LEU A 6 8.25 19.18 2.17
N LYS A 7 9.37 19.61 1.56
CA LYS A 7 9.52 20.98 1.04
C LYS A 7 8.73 21.23 -0.24
N LYS A 8 8.31 20.18 -0.96
CA LYS A 8 7.66 20.31 -2.28
C LYS A 8 6.14 20.39 -2.20
N GLY A 9 5.53 19.92 -1.11
CA GLY A 9 4.09 19.94 -0.91
C GLY A 9 3.62 18.98 0.17
N GLU A 10 2.30 18.85 0.31
CA GLU A 10 1.68 17.87 1.19
C GLU A 10 1.85 16.46 0.59
N LEU A 11 2.49 15.58 1.36
CA LEU A 11 2.73 14.21 0.94
C LEU A 11 1.54 13.31 1.23
N VAL A 12 1.19 12.52 0.23
CA VAL A 12 0.22 11.43 0.33
C VAL A 12 0.90 10.13 -0.09
N ARG A 13 0.46 9.01 0.48
CA ARG A 13 0.92 7.67 0.09
C ARG A 13 -0.23 6.86 -0.46
N TYR A 14 0.10 6.08 -1.48
CA TYR A 14 -0.79 5.12 -2.08
C TYR A 14 -0.15 3.75 -2.09
N HIS A 15 -1.00 2.73 -2.12
CA HIS A 15 -0.60 1.42 -2.55
C HIS A 15 -1.52 0.91 -3.67
N ALA A 16 -0.95 0.21 -4.63
CA ALA A 16 -1.67 -0.44 -5.72
C ALA A 16 -1.52 -1.96 -5.68
N SER A 17 -2.66 -2.65 -5.82
CA SER A 17 -2.72 -4.11 -5.94
C SER A 17 -2.41 -4.56 -7.36
N ILE A 18 -1.13 -4.72 -7.69
CA ILE A 18 -0.71 -5.03 -9.07
C ILE A 18 -0.76 -6.52 -9.43
N SER A 19 -0.85 -7.41 -8.44
CA SER A 19 -1.06 -8.85 -8.65
C SER A 19 -2.53 -9.24 -8.55
N LYS A 20 -2.94 -10.25 -9.32
CA LYS A 20 -4.26 -10.88 -9.21
C LYS A 20 -4.58 -11.30 -7.76
N PRO A 21 -5.86 -11.25 -7.32
CA PRO A 21 -6.28 -11.78 -6.03
C PRO A 21 -5.85 -13.24 -5.86
N PHE A 22 -5.38 -13.59 -4.67
CA PHE A 22 -4.97 -14.95 -4.34
C PHE A 22 -5.09 -15.16 -2.81
N PRO A 23 -5.74 -16.24 -2.34
CA PRO A 23 -5.88 -16.52 -0.92
C PRO A 23 -4.55 -16.62 -0.16
N GLY A 24 -4.55 -16.20 1.10
CA GLY A 24 -3.36 -16.23 1.96
C GLY A 24 -2.44 -15.01 1.85
N HIS A 25 -2.80 -14.00 1.06
CA HIS A 25 -2.06 -12.73 0.98
C HIS A 25 -2.88 -11.59 1.58
N VAL A 26 -2.35 -10.93 2.62
CA VAL A 26 -2.98 -9.75 3.23
C VAL A 26 -2.01 -8.59 3.27
N PHE A 27 -2.55 -7.39 3.10
CA PHE A 27 -1.84 -6.14 3.36
C PHE A 27 -2.63 -5.35 4.39
N ILE A 28 -1.94 -4.74 5.35
CA ILE A 28 -2.56 -4.06 6.49
C ILE A 28 -1.96 -2.67 6.58
N VAL A 29 -2.78 -1.64 6.73
CA VAL A 29 -2.37 -0.25 6.99
C VAL A 29 -3.19 0.26 8.16
N GLY A 30 -2.54 0.63 9.26
CA GLY A 30 -3.24 0.93 10.51
C GLY A 30 -4.16 -0.21 10.92
N ASP A 31 -5.44 0.10 11.13
CA ASP A 31 -6.48 -0.87 11.51
C ASP A 31 -7.24 -1.46 10.29
N GLN A 32 -6.82 -1.14 9.06
CA GLN A 32 -7.44 -1.62 7.83
C GLN A 32 -6.71 -2.83 7.27
N CYS A 33 -7.46 -3.89 6.94
CA CYS A 33 -6.94 -5.10 6.30
C CYS A 33 -7.48 -5.21 4.86
N PHE A 34 -6.57 -5.28 3.90
CA PHE A 34 -6.83 -5.43 2.48
C PHE A 34 -6.55 -6.88 2.07
N TYR A 35 -7.62 -7.60 1.72
CA TYR A 35 -7.57 -9.03 1.39
C TYR A 35 -8.30 -9.31 0.08
N ASN A 36 -7.65 -10.05 -0.83
CA ASN A 36 -8.20 -10.39 -2.14
C ASN A 36 -8.70 -9.19 -2.97
N GLU A 37 -8.06 -8.04 -2.78
CA GLU A 37 -8.33 -6.84 -3.56
C GLU A 37 -8.20 -7.09 -5.07
N PRO A 38 -9.14 -6.59 -5.89
CA PRO A 38 -9.05 -6.66 -7.34
C PRO A 38 -7.71 -6.12 -7.87
N GLN A 39 -7.22 -6.72 -8.96
CA GLN A 39 -6.01 -6.24 -9.61
C GLN A 39 -6.24 -4.83 -10.16
N GLY A 40 -5.33 -3.92 -9.86
CA GLY A 40 -5.41 -2.51 -10.24
C GLY A 40 -6.07 -1.62 -9.20
N THR A 41 -6.62 -2.16 -8.11
CA THR A 41 -7.17 -1.32 -7.03
C THR A 41 -6.05 -0.50 -6.38
N ILE A 42 -6.34 0.78 -6.14
CA ILE A 42 -5.44 1.75 -5.50
C ILE A 42 -6.13 2.28 -4.26
N HIS A 43 -5.41 2.29 -3.13
CA HIS A 43 -5.88 2.89 -1.89
C HIS A 43 -4.92 3.98 -1.45
N GLU A 44 -5.50 5.12 -1.08
CA GLU A 44 -4.81 6.19 -0.37
C GLU A 44 -4.70 5.83 1.11
N TRP A 45 -3.59 6.23 1.75
CA TRP A 45 -3.39 6.06 3.18
C TRP A 45 -3.80 7.33 3.91
N ASP A 46 -4.43 7.19 5.08
CA ASP A 46 -4.84 8.34 5.91
C ASP A 46 -3.65 9.25 6.27
N ASP A 47 -2.48 8.65 6.53
CA ASP A 47 -1.20 9.35 6.69
C ASP A 47 -0.13 8.60 5.90
N TYR A 48 0.76 9.34 5.21
CA TYR A 48 1.83 8.73 4.43
C TYR A 48 2.84 7.95 5.30
N ARG A 49 2.83 8.16 6.62
CA ARG A 49 3.64 7.48 7.63
C ARG A 49 2.90 6.36 8.35
N SER A 50 1.65 6.07 8.00
CA SER A 50 0.89 5.00 8.66
C SER A 50 1.69 3.70 8.72
N TYR A 51 1.68 3.08 9.91
CA TYR A 51 2.28 1.75 10.08
C TYR A 51 1.55 0.76 9.19
N HIS A 52 2.32 -0.16 8.61
CA HIS A 52 1.79 -1.15 7.68
C HIS A 52 2.55 -2.46 7.81
N ALA A 53 1.88 -3.54 7.44
CA ALA A 53 2.44 -4.88 7.42
C ALA A 53 1.88 -5.67 6.23
N GLY A 54 2.68 -6.62 5.74
CA GLY A 54 2.23 -7.61 4.78
C GLY A 54 2.45 -8.99 5.35
N ALA A 55 1.48 -9.89 5.15
CA ALA A 55 1.66 -11.29 5.43
C ALA A 55 1.35 -12.12 4.18
N ASN A 56 2.22 -13.08 3.90
CA ASN A 56 2.06 -14.04 2.83
C ASN A 56 2.13 -15.45 3.42
N CYS A 57 0.98 -16.11 3.46
CA CYS A 57 0.81 -17.53 3.78
C CYS A 57 0.26 -18.30 2.55
N GLY A 58 0.30 -17.71 1.36
CA GLY A 58 -0.08 -18.34 0.11
C GLY A 58 1.10 -19.11 -0.51
N VAL A 59 0.82 -19.80 -1.62
CA VAL A 59 1.83 -20.60 -2.35
C VAL A 59 2.51 -19.80 -3.48
N GLY A 60 2.16 -18.53 -3.64
CA GLY A 60 2.64 -17.69 -4.73
C GLY A 60 3.14 -16.33 -4.26
N PRO A 61 3.87 -15.59 -5.11
CA PRO A 61 4.27 -14.24 -4.79
C PRO A 61 3.06 -13.28 -4.84
N LYS A 62 3.09 -12.25 -3.99
CA LYS A 62 2.19 -11.09 -4.06
C LYS A 62 3.04 -9.84 -4.24
N PHE A 63 2.74 -9.06 -5.26
CA PHE A 63 3.36 -7.76 -5.48
C PHE A 63 2.38 -6.63 -5.18
N LEU A 64 2.89 -5.62 -4.49
CA LEU A 64 2.20 -4.36 -4.18
C LEU A 64 3.12 -3.23 -4.62
N PHE A 65 2.54 -2.19 -5.22
CA PHE A 65 3.29 -1.01 -5.61
C PHE A 65 2.94 0.14 -4.67
N ASN A 66 3.90 0.51 -3.82
CA ASN A 66 3.76 1.63 -2.88
C ASN A 66 4.47 2.86 -3.45
N PHE A 67 3.78 4.00 -3.47
CA PHE A 67 4.33 5.22 -4.01
C PHE A 67 3.84 6.46 -3.25
N LEU A 68 4.64 7.52 -3.33
CA LEU A 68 4.30 8.83 -2.78
C LEU A 68 3.78 9.74 -3.91
N GLY A 69 2.81 10.57 -3.57
CA GLY A 69 2.31 11.66 -4.40
C GLY A 69 2.36 12.98 -3.63
N TYR A 70 2.08 14.06 -4.36
CA TYR A 70 1.84 15.38 -3.81
C TYR A 70 0.39 15.76 -4.09
N ARG A 71 -0.27 16.41 -3.13
CA ARG A 71 -1.55 17.10 -3.38
C ARG A 71 -1.31 18.53 -3.87
#